data_AF-A0A1Q3ARN0-F1
#
_entry.id   AF-A0A1Q3ARN0-F1
#
_cell.length_a   1.000
_cell.length_b   1.000
_cell.length_c   1.000
_cell.angle_alpha   90.00
_cell.angle_beta   90.00
_cell.angle_gamma   90.00
#
_symmetry.space_group_name_H-M   'P 1'
#
loop_
_entity.id
_entity.type
_entity.pdbx_description
1 polymer ?
#
loop_
_entity_poly.entity_id
_entity_poly.type
_entity_poly.pdbx_seq_one_letter_code
_entity_poly.pdbx_strand_id
1 'polypeptide(L)'
;MGWFDYICSSHTIYPRLVKMFYANLEPATTCVANLFVLGTPICITPDLVAETLGIPNEGITNFHDIGKTEALGICLKQPNVNPIMNVTSGHLPITSRLILLLVTNTFLPKEGSHTLPSERDLKFVACVKNGTHINLPYFIVNHLLSRPNHTPYPMLLSRIISTVLASFSIDIPDDEQRVKPSNKHLINKAGLRHCGIVFEDGEWVKMQGRGREQARAQANVGGGDDDDDEEDDPQQYEMRPNVGTSSGSSNRPTIDSLMARMDFAQADMEFVKSELRQFREEQANIRQGQADIRQGQADILQYLHNAFPQHPPPS
;
A
#
# COMPACT_ATOMS: atom_id res chain seq x y z
N MET A 1 -5.76 11.65 1.36
CA MET A 1 -5.41 10.25 1.67
C MET A 1 -4.04 10.14 2.31
N GLY A 2 -2.93 10.59 1.68
CA GLY A 2 -1.61 10.60 2.32
C GLY A 2 -0.92 9.23 2.45
N TRP A 3 -1.41 8.20 1.76
CA TRP A 3 -0.93 6.81 1.95
C TRP A 3 0.38 6.48 1.23
N PHE A 4 0.97 7.41 0.48
CA PHE A 4 2.14 7.14 -0.36
C PHE A 4 3.33 6.63 0.46
N ASP A 5 3.67 7.33 1.54
CA ASP A 5 4.78 6.92 2.41
C ASP A 5 4.54 5.56 3.04
N TYR A 6 3.29 5.25 3.41
CA TYR A 6 2.94 3.92 3.92
C TYR A 6 3.19 2.83 2.86
N ILE A 7 2.67 3.03 1.64
CA ILE A 7 2.78 2.06 0.52
C ILE A 7 4.25 1.82 0.14
N CYS A 8 5.07 2.86 0.14
CA CYS A 8 6.46 2.81 -0.27
C CYS A 8 7.42 2.42 0.86
N SER A 9 6.96 2.43 2.11
CA SER A 9 7.82 2.12 3.25
C SER A 9 8.17 0.64 3.37
N SER A 10 9.41 0.36 3.74
CA SER A 10 9.90 -0.98 4.06
C SER A 10 10.50 -0.97 5.46
N HIS A 11 9.87 -1.69 6.38
CA HIS A 11 10.30 -1.78 7.78
C HIS A 11 10.73 -3.21 8.13
N THR A 12 11.72 -3.36 9.01
CA THR A 12 12.12 -4.66 9.54
C THR A 12 10.93 -5.37 10.18
N ILE A 13 10.78 -6.66 9.90
CA ILE A 13 9.79 -7.52 10.52
C ILE A 13 10.46 -8.23 11.71
N TYR A 14 9.79 -8.23 12.86
CA TYR A 14 10.16 -8.93 14.08
C TYR A 14 9.17 -10.08 14.32
N PRO A 15 9.39 -11.28 13.72
CA PRO A 15 8.37 -12.33 13.70
C PRO A 15 7.98 -12.82 15.08
N ARG A 16 8.89 -12.87 16.06
CA ARG A 16 8.55 -13.31 17.42
C ARG A 16 7.70 -12.27 18.11
N LEU A 17 8.02 -10.98 17.99
CA LEU A 17 7.17 -9.90 18.50
C LEU A 17 5.77 -9.92 17.87
N VAL A 18 5.67 -10.12 16.56
CA VAL A 18 4.37 -10.23 15.86
C VAL A 18 3.59 -11.47 16.31
N LYS A 19 4.25 -12.63 16.48
CA LYS A 19 3.59 -13.84 17.00
C LYS A 19 3.11 -13.63 18.43
N MET A 20 3.93 -13.05 19.29
CA MET A 20 3.52 -12.67 20.66
C MET A 20 2.37 -11.67 20.63
N PHE A 21 2.34 -10.76 19.64
CA PHE A 21 1.24 -9.84 19.46
C PHE A 21 -0.08 -10.57 19.29
N TYR A 22 -0.15 -11.49 18.33
CA TYR A 22 -1.37 -12.23 18.04
C TYR A 22 -1.75 -13.23 19.14
N ALA A 23 -0.78 -13.84 19.82
CA ALA A 23 -1.03 -14.75 20.92
C ALA A 23 -1.68 -14.08 22.15
N ASN A 24 -1.50 -12.76 22.31
CA ASN A 24 -2.06 -11.98 23.42
C ASN A 24 -3.19 -11.05 22.97
N LEU A 25 -3.73 -11.23 21.76
CA LEU A 25 -4.77 -10.37 21.22
C LEU A 25 -6.11 -10.64 21.92
N GLU A 26 -6.51 -9.77 22.86
CA GLU A 26 -7.85 -9.82 23.47
C GLU A 26 -8.86 -8.97 22.67
N PRO A 27 -10.05 -9.51 22.35
CA PRO A 27 -11.10 -8.73 21.73
C PRO A 27 -11.75 -7.79 22.76
N ALA A 28 -11.23 -6.57 22.87
CA ALA A 28 -11.90 -5.51 23.63
C ALA A 28 -13.10 -4.96 22.85
N THR A 29 -14.19 -4.71 23.56
CA THR A 29 -15.52 -4.41 22.99
C THR A 29 -15.63 -3.06 22.26
N THR A 30 -14.62 -2.19 22.29
CA THR A 30 -14.71 -0.82 21.74
C THR A 30 -13.39 -0.22 21.24
N CYS A 31 -12.51 -1.02 20.59
CA CYS A 31 -11.09 -0.71 20.34
C CYS A 31 -10.21 -0.96 21.58
N VAL A 32 -8.90 -1.12 21.34
CA VAL A 32 -7.85 -1.48 22.30
C VAL A 32 -7.63 -2.99 22.45
N ALA A 33 -6.92 -3.56 21.48
CA ALA A 33 -6.15 -4.77 21.73
C ALA A 33 -5.08 -4.42 22.78
N ASN A 34 -5.25 -4.87 24.03
CA ASN A 34 -4.23 -4.77 25.07
C ASN A 34 -3.25 -5.92 24.91
N LEU A 35 -1.96 -5.62 24.87
CA LEU A 35 -0.92 -6.61 24.67
C LEU A 35 0.17 -6.48 25.70
N PHE A 36 0.69 -7.58 26.23
CA PHE A 36 1.95 -7.55 26.96
C PHE A 36 3.09 -7.98 26.04
N VAL A 37 3.76 -7.04 25.38
CA VAL A 37 5.04 -7.32 24.70
C VAL A 37 6.16 -6.94 25.66
N LEU A 38 6.96 -7.93 26.09
CA LEU A 38 8.03 -7.74 27.08
C LEU A 38 7.56 -7.10 28.41
N GLY A 39 6.30 -7.33 28.79
CA GLY A 39 5.70 -6.76 30.00
C GLY A 39 5.10 -5.36 29.84
N THR A 40 5.15 -4.76 28.63
CA THR A 40 4.56 -3.46 28.33
C THR A 40 3.18 -3.62 27.71
N PRO A 41 2.11 -3.01 28.28
CA PRO A 41 0.79 -2.94 27.66
C PRO A 41 0.83 -2.09 26.38
N ILE A 42 0.67 -2.70 25.21
CA ILE A 42 0.52 -2.02 23.92
C ILE A 42 -0.95 -2.05 23.54
N CYS A 43 -1.49 -0.88 23.22
CA CYS A 43 -2.87 -0.66 22.85
C CYS A 43 -2.91 -0.21 21.38
N ILE A 44 -3.38 -1.05 20.45
CA ILE A 44 -3.53 -0.63 19.05
C ILE A 44 -4.88 0.05 18.84
N THR A 45 -4.83 1.36 18.61
CA THR A 45 -5.96 2.22 18.24
C THR A 45 -5.79 2.78 16.82
N PRO A 46 -6.88 3.23 16.18
CA PRO A 46 -6.79 3.98 14.93
C PRO A 46 -5.88 5.21 15.04
N ASP A 47 -5.86 5.90 16.18
CA ASP A 47 -4.95 7.04 16.41
C ASP A 47 -3.49 6.62 16.41
N LEU A 48 -3.13 5.52 17.10
CA LEU A 48 -1.75 5.01 17.10
C LEU A 48 -1.32 4.57 15.69
N VAL A 49 -2.22 3.92 14.94
CA VAL A 49 -1.95 3.54 13.55
C VAL A 49 -1.76 4.77 12.67
N ALA A 50 -2.61 5.78 12.83
CA ALA A 50 -2.54 7.04 12.08
C ALA A 50 -1.23 7.79 12.34
N GLU A 51 -0.84 7.93 13.62
CA GLU A 51 0.42 8.53 14.04
C GLU A 51 1.61 7.75 13.48
N THR A 52 1.61 6.42 13.64
CA THR A 52 2.70 5.57 13.15
C THR A 52 2.87 5.67 11.65
N LEU A 53 1.77 5.77 10.90
CA LEU A 53 1.78 5.81 9.44
C LEU A 53 1.91 7.24 8.86
N GLY A 54 1.69 8.28 9.65
CA GLY A 54 1.64 9.66 9.17
C GLY A 54 0.43 9.95 8.28
N ILE A 55 -0.71 9.26 8.51
CA ILE A 55 -1.92 9.38 7.69
C ILE A 55 -3.09 9.90 8.53
N PRO A 56 -4.09 10.57 7.93
CA PRO A 56 -5.24 11.08 8.67
C PRO A 56 -6.15 9.95 9.21
N ASN A 57 -6.62 10.11 10.46
CA ASN A 57 -7.65 9.26 11.08
C ASN A 57 -9.06 9.82 10.83
N GLU A 58 -9.42 10.05 9.56
CA GLU A 58 -10.70 10.66 9.19
C GLU A 58 -11.28 10.02 7.93
N GLY A 59 -12.56 10.26 7.65
CA GLY A 59 -13.27 9.71 6.49
C GLY A 59 -14.23 8.57 6.84
N ILE A 60 -14.72 7.87 5.82
CA ILE A 60 -15.71 6.81 6.00
C ILE A 60 -15.10 5.60 6.73
N THR A 61 -15.91 4.96 7.57
CA THR A 61 -15.54 3.80 8.40
C THR A 61 -16.26 2.52 7.97
N ASN A 62 -17.17 2.62 7.02
CA ASN A 62 -17.92 1.51 6.43
C ASN A 62 -18.21 1.81 4.95
N PHE A 63 -18.71 0.81 4.22
CA PHE A 63 -19.06 0.93 2.81
C PHE A 63 -20.56 0.69 2.54
N HIS A 64 -21.43 0.95 3.52
CA HIS A 64 -22.86 0.64 3.39
C HIS A 64 -23.55 1.53 2.36
N ASP A 65 -23.11 2.78 2.22
CA ASP A 65 -23.70 3.76 1.30
C ASP A 65 -23.39 3.48 -0.17
N ILE A 66 -22.46 2.57 -0.46
CA ILE A 66 -22.05 2.24 -1.82
C ILE A 66 -22.69 0.91 -2.21
N GLY A 67 -23.52 0.95 -3.25
CA GLY A 67 -24.13 -0.25 -3.81
C GLY A 67 -23.11 -1.16 -4.47
N LYS A 68 -23.33 -2.49 -4.44
CA LYS A 68 -22.47 -3.45 -5.17
C LYS A 68 -22.37 -3.12 -6.66
N THR A 69 -23.50 -2.83 -7.31
CA THR A 69 -23.56 -2.47 -8.74
C THR A 69 -22.82 -1.17 -9.04
N GLU A 70 -22.95 -0.17 -8.17
CA GLU A 70 -22.26 1.10 -8.28
C GLU A 70 -20.74 0.92 -8.19
N ALA A 71 -20.27 0.18 -7.17
CA ALA A 71 -18.86 -0.14 -7.01
C ALA A 71 -18.30 -0.88 -8.23
N LEU A 72 -19.05 -1.85 -8.76
CA LEU A 72 -18.70 -2.57 -9.98
C LEU A 72 -18.60 -1.65 -11.19
N GLY A 73 -19.56 -0.75 -11.37
CA GLY A 73 -19.56 0.21 -12.47
C GLY A 73 -18.38 1.16 -12.43
N ILE A 74 -18.06 1.69 -11.23
CA ILE A 74 -16.87 2.51 -11.00
C ILE A 74 -15.61 1.70 -11.28
N CYS A 75 -15.49 0.48 -10.75
CA CYS A 75 -14.33 -0.38 -10.94
C CYS A 75 -14.07 -0.69 -12.42
N LEU A 76 -15.10 -1.07 -13.17
CA LEU A 76 -14.99 -1.45 -14.58
C LEU A 76 -14.96 -0.25 -15.55
N LYS A 77 -15.23 0.97 -15.05
CA LYS A 77 -15.47 2.17 -15.89
C LYS A 77 -16.65 1.95 -16.86
N GLN A 78 -17.72 1.29 -16.40
CA GLN A 78 -18.91 0.99 -17.19
C GLN A 78 -20.18 1.30 -16.39
N PRO A 79 -21.18 2.01 -16.96
CA PRO A 79 -22.38 2.42 -16.21
C PRO A 79 -23.37 1.28 -15.94
N ASN A 80 -23.48 0.29 -16.83
CA ASN A 80 -24.51 -0.76 -16.79
C ASN A 80 -23.89 -2.14 -16.58
N VAL A 81 -23.43 -2.43 -15.36
CA VAL A 81 -22.84 -3.72 -15.02
C VAL A 81 -23.89 -4.65 -14.42
N ASN A 82 -23.93 -5.90 -14.88
CA ASN A 82 -24.78 -6.92 -14.27
C ASN A 82 -24.26 -7.28 -12.86
N PRO A 83 -25.05 -7.06 -11.79
CA PRO A 83 -24.62 -7.33 -10.41
C PRO A 83 -24.39 -8.81 -10.07
N ILE A 84 -24.86 -9.71 -10.94
CA ILE A 84 -24.72 -11.17 -10.82
C ILE A 84 -23.38 -11.65 -11.42
N MET A 85 -22.72 -10.83 -12.25
CA MET A 85 -21.48 -11.23 -12.90
C MET A 85 -20.33 -11.35 -11.90
N ASN A 86 -19.63 -12.48 -11.90
CA ASN A 86 -18.40 -12.66 -11.14
C ASN A 86 -17.25 -11.94 -11.85
N VAL A 87 -16.80 -10.83 -11.27
CA VAL A 87 -15.65 -10.06 -11.78
C VAL A 87 -14.38 -10.57 -11.16
N THR A 88 -13.51 -11.19 -11.96
CA THR A 88 -12.13 -11.49 -11.50
C THR A 88 -11.22 -10.27 -11.64
N SER A 89 -10.12 -10.24 -10.90
CA SER A 89 -9.12 -9.16 -10.95
C SER A 89 -8.57 -8.91 -12.36
N GLY A 90 -8.55 -9.92 -13.23
CA GLY A 90 -8.09 -9.81 -14.63
C GLY A 90 -9.06 -9.10 -15.59
N HIS A 91 -10.33 -8.95 -15.20
CA HIS A 91 -11.34 -8.16 -15.92
C HIS A 91 -11.24 -6.67 -15.59
N LEU A 92 -10.63 -6.31 -14.47
CA LEU A 92 -10.51 -4.92 -14.05
C LEU A 92 -9.53 -4.16 -14.95
N PRO A 93 -9.83 -2.90 -15.29
CA PRO A 93 -8.86 -1.99 -15.87
C PRO A 93 -7.60 -1.88 -14.99
N ILE A 94 -6.45 -1.58 -15.60
CA ILE A 94 -5.13 -1.62 -14.93
C ILE A 94 -5.12 -0.79 -13.64
N THR A 95 -5.64 0.44 -13.66
CA THR A 95 -5.73 1.29 -12.46
C THR A 95 -6.53 0.64 -11.33
N SER A 96 -7.71 0.09 -11.64
CA SER A 96 -8.55 -0.61 -10.66
C SER A 96 -7.88 -1.86 -10.13
N ARG A 97 -7.14 -2.56 -10.99
CA ARG A 97 -6.40 -3.75 -10.62
C ARG A 97 -5.22 -3.42 -9.70
N LEU A 98 -4.49 -2.33 -9.95
CA LEU A 98 -3.42 -1.86 -9.07
C LEU A 98 -3.96 -1.46 -7.69
N ILE A 99 -5.07 -0.71 -7.65
CA ILE A 99 -5.73 -0.36 -6.39
C ILE A 99 -6.18 -1.62 -5.66
N LEU A 100 -6.78 -2.60 -6.37
CA LEU A 100 -7.19 -3.86 -5.77
C LEU A 100 -6.00 -4.63 -5.16
N LEU A 101 -4.85 -4.63 -5.83
CA LEU A 101 -3.64 -5.25 -5.29
C LEU A 101 -3.19 -4.56 -4.00
N LEU A 102 -3.17 -3.22 -3.97
CA LEU A 102 -2.86 -2.45 -2.75
C LEU A 102 -3.85 -2.77 -1.62
N VAL A 103 -5.14 -2.83 -1.94
CA VAL A 103 -6.19 -3.20 -0.97
C VAL A 103 -5.90 -4.59 -0.38
N THR A 104 -5.72 -5.59 -1.23
CA THR A 104 -5.64 -7.00 -0.79
C THR A 104 -4.28 -7.46 -0.31
N ASN A 105 -3.20 -6.68 -0.50
CA ASN A 105 -1.85 -7.02 -0.03
C ASN A 105 -1.36 -6.11 1.09
N THR A 106 -1.84 -4.86 1.16
CA THR A 106 -1.27 -3.83 2.06
C THR A 106 -2.31 -3.26 3.02
N PHE A 107 -3.48 -2.87 2.53
CA PHE A 107 -4.48 -2.18 3.37
C PHE A 107 -5.37 -3.13 4.16
N LEU A 108 -5.79 -4.22 3.54
CA LEU A 108 -6.62 -5.29 4.09
C LEU A 108 -6.08 -6.64 3.56
N PRO A 109 -4.88 -7.07 4.01
CA PRO A 109 -4.21 -8.25 3.51
C PRO A 109 -5.11 -9.49 3.62
N LYS A 110 -5.34 -10.14 2.48
CA LYS A 110 -6.12 -11.36 2.38
C LYS A 110 -5.18 -12.56 2.21
N GLU A 111 -5.54 -13.68 2.83
CA GLU A 111 -4.90 -14.97 2.57
C GLU A 111 -5.57 -15.72 1.41
N GLY A 112 -4.78 -16.51 0.69
CA GLY A 112 -5.23 -17.29 -0.46
C GLY A 112 -5.40 -16.47 -1.74
N SER A 113 -6.39 -16.84 -2.56
CA SER A 113 -6.49 -16.32 -3.92
C SER A 113 -6.90 -14.84 -4.01
N HIS A 114 -6.10 -14.08 -4.77
CA HIS A 114 -6.38 -12.68 -5.18
C HIS A 114 -7.13 -12.61 -6.53
N THR A 115 -7.57 -13.74 -7.09
CA THR A 115 -8.27 -13.79 -8.38
C THR A 115 -9.68 -13.22 -8.27
N LEU A 116 -10.39 -13.53 -7.19
CA LEU A 116 -11.77 -13.08 -6.96
C LEU A 116 -11.81 -12.01 -5.85
N PRO A 117 -12.00 -10.73 -6.20
CA PRO A 117 -12.22 -9.68 -5.21
C PRO A 117 -13.57 -9.88 -4.51
N SER A 118 -13.59 -9.64 -3.21
CA SER A 118 -14.84 -9.57 -2.44
C SER A 118 -15.61 -8.29 -2.75
N GLU A 119 -16.89 -8.24 -2.36
CA GLU A 119 -17.67 -7.00 -2.44
C GLU A 119 -17.00 -5.85 -1.68
N ARG A 120 -16.41 -6.14 -0.51
CA ARG A 120 -15.67 -5.15 0.29
C ARG A 120 -14.47 -4.60 -0.50
N ASP A 121 -13.71 -5.47 -1.17
CA ASP A 121 -12.55 -5.04 -1.95
C ASP A 121 -12.96 -4.13 -3.11
N LEU A 122 -14.04 -4.48 -3.81
CA LEU A 122 -14.57 -3.67 -4.90
C LEU A 122 -15.09 -2.31 -4.43
N LYS A 123 -15.78 -2.25 -3.29
CA LYS A 123 -16.22 -0.99 -2.69
C LYS A 123 -15.04 -0.12 -2.28
N PHE A 124 -14.01 -0.72 -1.69
CA PHE A 124 -12.78 0.00 -1.37
C PHE A 124 -12.15 0.61 -2.63
N VAL A 125 -11.98 -0.18 -3.70
CA VAL A 125 -11.44 0.30 -4.98
C VAL A 125 -12.30 1.44 -5.54
N ALA A 126 -13.63 1.33 -5.47
CA ALA A 126 -14.55 2.36 -5.94
C ALA A 126 -14.38 3.67 -5.16
N CYS A 127 -14.29 3.63 -3.82
CA CYS A 127 -14.02 4.80 -2.99
C CYS A 127 -12.74 5.52 -3.40
N VAL A 128 -11.65 4.76 -3.55
CA VAL A 128 -10.34 5.32 -3.93
C VAL A 128 -10.43 6.01 -5.30
N LYS A 129 -11.13 5.40 -6.26
CA LYS A 129 -11.31 5.98 -7.60
C LYS A 129 -12.16 7.24 -7.61
N ASN A 130 -13.16 7.32 -6.74
CA ASN A 130 -14.03 8.50 -6.61
C ASN A 130 -13.43 9.59 -5.72
N GLY A 131 -12.26 9.35 -5.10
CA GLY A 131 -11.66 10.30 -4.16
C GLY A 131 -12.37 10.38 -2.81
N THR A 132 -13.27 9.43 -2.50
CA THR A 132 -13.95 9.36 -1.21
C THR A 132 -12.94 9.10 -0.10
N HIS A 133 -12.83 9.98 0.89
CA HIS A 133 -11.88 9.84 1.97
C HIS A 133 -12.18 8.62 2.86
N ILE A 134 -11.22 7.70 2.99
CA ILE A 134 -11.36 6.45 3.75
C ILE A 134 -10.53 6.54 5.03
N ASN A 135 -11.14 6.21 6.17
CA ASN A 135 -10.41 6.07 7.42
C ASN A 135 -9.64 4.73 7.44
N LEU A 136 -8.50 4.69 6.76
CA LEU A 136 -7.66 3.50 6.66
C LEU A 136 -7.19 2.98 8.04
N PRO A 137 -6.76 3.82 9.01
CA PRO A 137 -6.44 3.36 10.36
C PRO A 137 -7.57 2.57 11.02
N TYR A 138 -8.81 3.07 10.93
CA TYR A 138 -9.99 2.37 11.45
C TYR A 138 -10.21 1.00 10.79
N PHE A 139 -10.07 0.93 9.46
CA PHE A 139 -10.18 -0.33 8.72
C PHE A 139 -9.09 -1.34 9.09
N ILE A 140 -7.85 -0.89 9.31
CA ILE A 140 -6.74 -1.76 9.74
C ILE A 140 -7.04 -2.37 11.12
N VAL A 141 -7.45 -1.56 12.09
CA VAL A 141 -7.76 -2.06 13.45
C VAL A 141 -8.93 -3.04 13.43
N ASN A 142 -10.00 -2.73 12.70
CA ASN A 142 -11.12 -3.67 12.54
C ASN A 142 -10.71 -4.96 11.82
N HIS A 143 -9.78 -4.88 10.87
CA HIS A 143 -9.26 -6.07 10.20
C HIS A 143 -8.45 -6.95 11.16
N LEU A 144 -7.61 -6.35 12.01
CA LEU A 144 -6.85 -7.06 13.04
C LEU A 144 -7.79 -7.83 13.98
N LEU A 145 -8.85 -7.18 14.47
CA LEU A 145 -9.79 -7.77 15.43
C LEU A 145 -10.72 -8.82 14.81
N SER A 146 -11.03 -8.72 13.52
CA SER A 146 -11.96 -9.65 12.85
C SER A 146 -11.31 -10.97 12.40
N ARG A 147 -9.97 -11.07 12.42
CA ARG A 147 -9.23 -12.27 11.97
C ARG A 147 -8.13 -12.67 12.96
N PRO A 148 -8.47 -13.13 14.18
CA PRO A 148 -7.47 -13.48 15.20
C PRO A 148 -6.61 -14.69 14.81
N ASN A 149 -7.13 -15.60 13.96
CA ASN A 149 -6.42 -16.80 13.52
C ASN A 149 -5.47 -16.55 12.34
N HIS A 150 -5.42 -15.32 11.83
CA HIS A 150 -4.52 -14.93 10.75
C HIS A 150 -3.49 -13.96 11.33
N THR A 151 -2.32 -13.84 10.70
CA THR A 151 -1.27 -12.88 11.14
C THR A 151 -1.04 -11.77 10.11
N PRO A 152 -2.07 -10.96 9.78
CA PRO A 152 -1.90 -9.89 8.80
C PRO A 152 -0.93 -8.81 9.31
N TYR A 153 -0.46 -7.96 8.40
CA TYR A 153 0.35 -6.78 8.74
C TYR A 153 1.64 -7.01 9.57
N PRO A 154 2.46 -8.05 9.33
CA PRO A 154 3.66 -8.29 10.12
C PRO A 154 4.62 -7.10 10.13
N MET A 155 4.71 -6.36 9.00
CA MET A 155 5.53 -5.16 8.88
C MET A 155 4.99 -3.97 9.69
N LEU A 156 3.69 -3.70 9.62
CA LEU A 156 3.08 -2.60 10.37
C LEU A 156 3.15 -2.84 11.87
N LEU A 157 2.82 -4.06 12.30
CA LEU A 157 2.88 -4.42 13.72
C LEU A 157 4.31 -4.32 14.25
N SER A 158 5.30 -4.77 13.48
CA SER A 158 6.72 -4.60 13.85
C SER A 158 7.10 -3.14 14.01
N ARG A 159 6.63 -2.26 13.11
CA ARG A 159 6.85 -0.81 13.20
C ARG A 159 6.17 -0.20 14.43
N ILE A 160 4.91 -0.54 14.70
CA ILE A 160 4.16 -0.04 15.87
C ILE A 160 4.85 -0.49 17.16
N ILE A 161 5.13 -1.80 17.30
CA ILE A 161 5.77 -2.36 18.50
C ILE A 161 7.14 -1.70 18.72
N SER A 162 7.97 -1.59 17.68
CA SER A 162 9.28 -0.94 17.79
C SER A 162 9.16 0.55 18.18
N THR A 163 8.15 1.26 17.68
CA THR A 163 7.94 2.68 18.00
C THR A 163 7.51 2.85 19.45
N VAL A 164 6.59 1.99 19.92
CA VAL A 164 6.11 2.02 21.30
C VAL A 164 7.20 1.60 22.28
N LEU A 165 7.97 0.55 22.00
CA LEU A 165 9.09 0.16 22.87
C LEU A 165 10.14 1.28 22.97
N ALA A 166 10.46 1.93 21.85
CA ALA A 166 11.37 3.08 21.84
C ALA A 166 10.85 4.26 22.66
N SER A 167 9.54 4.55 22.64
CA SER A 167 8.97 5.64 23.46
C SER A 167 9.05 5.37 24.96
N PHE A 168 9.09 4.10 25.37
CA PHE A 168 9.33 3.66 26.75
C PHE A 168 10.81 3.44 27.08
N SER A 169 11.75 3.73 26.16
CA SER A 169 13.18 3.43 26.32
C SER A 169 13.47 1.95 26.60
N ILE A 170 12.69 1.05 25.98
CA ILE A 170 12.87 -0.40 26.07
C ILE A 170 13.56 -0.88 24.79
N ASP A 171 14.72 -1.51 24.95
CA ASP A 171 15.47 -2.08 23.84
C ASP A 171 14.87 -3.42 23.40
N ILE A 172 14.84 -3.64 22.09
CA ILE A 172 14.52 -4.95 21.52
C ILE A 172 15.71 -5.89 21.79
N PRO A 173 15.50 -7.09 22.37
CA PRO A 173 16.57 -8.03 22.66
C PRO A 173 17.43 -8.36 21.44
N ASP A 174 18.73 -8.59 21.66
CA ASP A 174 19.68 -8.93 20.60
C ASP A 174 19.39 -10.29 19.93
N ASP A 175 18.71 -11.20 20.64
CA ASP A 175 18.27 -12.50 20.12
C ASP A 175 16.95 -12.43 19.32
N GLU A 176 16.36 -11.23 19.17
CA GLU A 176 15.16 -11.05 18.37
C GLU A 176 15.46 -11.26 16.87
N GLN A 177 14.65 -12.11 16.23
CA GLN A 177 14.78 -12.41 14.81
C GLN A 177 14.40 -11.19 13.97
N ARG A 178 15.25 -10.82 13.01
CA ARG A 178 15.02 -9.71 12.08
C ARG A 178 14.87 -10.22 10.66
N VAL A 179 13.71 -9.98 10.07
CA VAL A 179 13.37 -10.40 8.71
C VAL A 179 13.12 -9.18 7.84
N LYS A 180 13.65 -9.16 6.62
CA LYS A 180 13.34 -8.12 5.64
C LYS A 180 11.99 -8.40 4.98
N PRO A 181 11.15 -7.38 4.71
CA PRO A 181 9.95 -7.54 3.92
C PRO A 181 10.27 -8.18 2.56
N SER A 182 9.49 -9.19 2.20
CA SER A 182 9.56 -9.84 0.89
C SER A 182 8.59 -9.22 -0.11
N ASN A 183 8.64 -9.68 -1.37
CA ASN A 183 7.70 -9.30 -2.44
C ASN A 183 6.22 -9.62 -2.12
N LYS A 184 5.95 -10.44 -1.09
CA LYS A 184 4.58 -10.70 -0.61
C LYS A 184 4.04 -9.56 0.27
N HIS A 185 4.94 -8.77 0.85
CA HIS A 185 4.60 -7.66 1.75
C HIS A 185 4.61 -6.31 1.02
N LEU A 186 5.36 -6.23 -0.09
CA LEU A 186 5.57 -5.02 -0.87
C LEU A 186 5.12 -5.23 -2.30
N ILE A 187 4.32 -4.31 -2.84
CA ILE A 187 3.98 -4.31 -4.26
C ILE A 187 5.13 -3.69 -5.03
N ASN A 188 6.01 -4.54 -5.54
CA ASN A 188 7.13 -4.12 -6.37
C ASN A 188 6.98 -4.59 -7.82
N LYS A 189 7.92 -4.20 -8.69
CA LYS A 189 7.91 -4.55 -10.12
C LYS A 189 7.82 -6.07 -10.35
N ALA A 190 8.44 -6.88 -9.52
CA ALA A 190 8.36 -8.33 -9.60
C ALA A 190 6.96 -8.86 -9.23
N GLY A 191 6.36 -8.34 -8.16
CA GLY A 191 4.98 -8.66 -7.76
C GLY A 191 3.96 -8.26 -8.84
N LEU A 192 4.10 -7.05 -9.40
CA LEU A 192 3.26 -6.59 -10.50
C LEU A 192 3.38 -7.48 -11.75
N ARG A 193 4.61 -7.92 -12.07
CA ARG A 193 4.85 -8.89 -13.14
C ARG A 193 4.11 -10.21 -12.92
N HIS A 194 4.11 -10.75 -11.70
CA HIS A 194 3.33 -11.95 -11.37
C HIS A 194 1.82 -11.72 -11.51
N CYS A 195 1.35 -10.50 -11.28
CA CYS A 195 -0.02 -10.09 -11.57
C CYS A 195 -0.26 -9.82 -13.07
N GLY A 196 0.70 -10.05 -13.97
CA GLY A 196 0.55 -9.79 -15.40
C GLY A 196 0.41 -8.30 -15.71
N ILE A 197 1.05 -7.43 -14.92
CA ILE A 197 1.17 -5.99 -15.14
C ILE A 197 2.66 -5.69 -15.34
N VAL A 198 3.00 -5.07 -16.46
CA VAL A 198 4.39 -4.72 -16.83
C VAL A 198 4.47 -3.25 -17.16
N PHE A 199 5.64 -2.66 -16.96
CA PHE A 199 5.91 -1.28 -17.35
C PHE A 199 6.66 -1.32 -18.69
N GLU A 200 6.00 -0.86 -19.74
CA GLU A 200 6.48 -0.86 -21.14
C GLU A 200 6.21 0.52 -21.74
N ASP A 201 7.18 1.07 -22.47
CA ASP A 201 7.07 2.38 -23.16
C ASP A 201 6.58 3.56 -22.30
N GLY A 202 6.95 3.57 -21.01
CA GLY A 202 6.55 4.62 -20.07
C GLY A 202 5.14 4.46 -19.49
N GLU A 203 4.42 3.38 -19.83
CA GLU A 203 3.07 3.10 -19.33
C GLU A 203 2.98 1.72 -18.66
N TRP A 204 2.08 1.60 -17.68
CA TRP A 204 1.73 0.31 -17.10
C TRP A 204 0.72 -0.40 -18.00
N VAL A 205 1.14 -1.51 -18.61
CA VAL A 205 0.33 -2.30 -19.53
C VAL A 205 0.04 -3.70 -19.00
N LYS A 206 -1.04 -4.32 -19.49
CA LYS A 206 -1.34 -5.72 -19.20
C LYS A 206 -0.39 -6.57 -20.04
N MET A 207 0.37 -7.44 -19.39
CA MET A 207 1.32 -8.34 -20.06
C MET A 207 0.58 -9.17 -21.11
N GLN A 208 0.95 -9.01 -22.38
CA GLN A 208 0.39 -9.82 -23.47
C GLN A 208 1.04 -11.21 -23.46
N GLY A 209 0.23 -12.24 -23.16
CA GLY A 209 0.44 -13.63 -23.58
C GLY A 209 1.63 -14.41 -22.98
N ARG A 210 1.36 -15.16 -21.90
CA ARG A 210 1.70 -16.60 -21.89
C ARG A 210 0.40 -17.32 -22.22
N GLY A 211 0.42 -18.13 -23.29
CA GLY A 211 -0.77 -18.68 -23.94
C GLY A 211 -1.79 -19.24 -22.95
N ARG A 212 -3.00 -18.68 -22.97
CA ARG A 212 -4.17 -19.50 -22.74
C ARG A 212 -4.25 -20.43 -23.94
N GLU A 213 -3.91 -21.68 -23.69
CA GLU A 213 -4.47 -22.78 -24.45
C GLU A 213 -5.97 -22.51 -24.61
N GLN A 214 -6.43 -22.72 -25.84
CA GLN A 214 -7.70 -22.26 -26.36
C GLN A 214 -8.84 -22.44 -25.36
N ALA A 215 -9.71 -21.42 -25.30
CA ALA A 215 -11.05 -21.56 -24.77
C ALA A 215 -11.74 -22.76 -25.46
N ARG A 216 -11.69 -23.93 -24.83
CA ARG A 216 -12.60 -25.01 -25.17
C ARG A 216 -13.94 -24.69 -24.52
N ALA A 217 -14.94 -24.65 -25.37
CA ALA A 217 -16.32 -24.42 -25.03
C ALA A 217 -16.76 -25.29 -23.85
N GLN A 218 -17.61 -24.71 -22.99
CA GLN A 218 -18.30 -25.40 -21.92
C GLN A 218 -18.93 -26.70 -22.45
N ALA A 219 -18.54 -27.82 -21.85
CA ALA A 219 -19.31 -29.05 -21.87
C ALA A 219 -19.55 -29.45 -20.41
N ASN A 220 -20.82 -29.54 -20.06
CA ASN A 220 -21.36 -29.87 -18.76
C ASN A 220 -21.04 -31.34 -18.42
N VAL A 221 -20.22 -31.62 -17.40
CA VAL A 221 -20.14 -32.91 -16.71
C VAL A 221 -19.81 -32.63 -15.24
N GLY A 222 -20.64 -33.15 -14.34
CA GLY A 222 -20.50 -32.97 -12.91
C GLY A 222 -19.45 -33.86 -12.24
N GLY A 223 -19.25 -33.61 -10.95
CA GLY A 223 -18.64 -34.52 -9.98
C GLY A 223 -17.12 -34.64 -10.08
N GLY A 224 -16.42 -34.00 -9.15
CA GLY A 224 -15.00 -34.20 -8.91
C GLY A 224 -14.48 -33.17 -7.92
N ASP A 225 -14.35 -33.58 -6.67
CA ASP A 225 -13.50 -32.93 -5.67
C ASP A 225 -12.08 -32.87 -6.23
N ASP A 226 -11.51 -31.67 -6.32
CA ASP A 226 -10.07 -31.45 -6.39
C ASP A 226 -9.72 -30.54 -5.20
N ASP A 227 -9.48 -31.21 -4.07
CA ASP A 227 -8.76 -30.70 -2.92
C ASP A 227 -7.30 -30.48 -3.35
N ASP A 228 -6.91 -29.22 -3.57
CA ASP A 228 -5.49 -28.83 -3.52
C ASP A 228 -5.19 -28.40 -2.07
N ASP A 229 -4.99 -29.41 -1.22
CA ASP A 229 -4.33 -29.32 0.07
C ASP A 229 -2.85 -28.97 -0.16
N GLU A 230 -2.48 -27.69 -0.08
CA GLU A 230 -1.14 -27.31 0.37
C GLU A 230 -1.17 -27.17 1.90
N GLU A 231 -1.26 -28.31 2.59
CA GLU A 231 -0.74 -28.43 3.96
C GLU A 231 0.77 -28.28 3.90
N ASP A 232 1.27 -27.20 4.50
CA ASP A 232 2.62 -27.17 5.04
C ASP A 232 2.54 -26.53 6.42
N ASP A 233 2.20 -27.36 7.41
CA ASP A 233 2.43 -27.10 8.83
C ASP A 233 3.76 -27.76 9.22
N PRO A 234 4.82 -26.98 9.54
CA PRO A 234 6.00 -27.57 10.12
C PRO A 234 6.33 -26.91 11.46
N GLN A 235 5.53 -27.10 12.52
CA GLN A 235 6.02 -26.88 13.90
C GLN A 235 5.57 -27.94 14.92
N GLN A 236 5.87 -29.21 14.66
CA GLN A 236 6.29 -30.12 15.74
C GLN A 236 7.82 -30.03 15.89
N TYR A 237 8.29 -29.50 17.02
CA TYR A 237 9.67 -29.68 17.45
C TYR A 237 9.68 -30.30 18.84
N GLU A 238 9.86 -31.62 18.87
CA GLU A 238 10.38 -32.32 20.03
C GLU A 238 11.82 -31.84 20.31
N MET A 239 12.09 -31.55 21.57
CA MET A 239 13.43 -31.33 22.10
C MET A 239 14.32 -32.56 21.86
N ARG A 240 15.52 -32.37 21.29
CA ARG A 240 16.73 -33.13 21.69
C ARG A 240 18.03 -32.43 21.28
N PRO A 241 19.14 -32.65 22.03
CA PRO A 241 20.18 -31.64 22.21
C PRO A 241 21.35 -31.71 21.23
N ASN A 242 22.00 -30.55 21.17
CA ASN A 242 23.24 -30.12 20.54
C ASN A 242 24.42 -31.14 20.52
N VAL A 243 25.02 -31.33 19.35
CA VAL A 243 26.46 -31.66 19.17
C VAL A 243 26.98 -30.86 17.98
N GLY A 244 28.05 -30.10 18.21
CA GLY A 244 28.51 -29.04 17.33
C GLY A 244 29.30 -29.47 16.09
N THR A 245 29.48 -28.50 15.19
CA THR A 245 30.73 -28.30 14.42
C THR A 245 30.67 -26.92 13.78
N SER A 246 31.65 -26.10 14.14
CA SER A 246 31.93 -24.78 13.59
C SER A 246 32.34 -24.84 12.12
N SER A 247 31.87 -23.90 11.30
CA SER A 247 32.56 -23.40 10.10
C SER A 247 32.00 -22.04 9.72
N GLY A 248 32.78 -20.97 9.94
CA GLY A 248 32.44 -19.62 9.53
C GLY A 248 32.49 -19.47 8.00
N SER A 249 31.50 -18.81 7.42
CA SER A 249 31.53 -18.33 6.04
C SER A 249 31.23 -16.84 6.03
N SER A 250 32.23 -16.07 5.64
CA SER A 250 32.16 -14.62 5.46
C SER A 250 31.17 -14.28 4.34
N ASN A 251 30.12 -13.53 4.66
CA ASN A 251 29.19 -12.95 3.68
C ASN A 251 29.89 -11.86 2.86
N ARG A 252 30.59 -12.25 1.80
CA ARG A 252 30.95 -11.34 0.70
C ARG A 252 29.77 -11.28 -0.27
N PRO A 253 29.19 -10.09 -0.56
CA PRO A 253 28.14 -9.99 -1.56
C PRO A 253 28.68 -10.42 -2.93
N THR A 254 27.97 -11.30 -3.60
CA THR A 254 28.28 -11.75 -4.97
C THR A 254 28.26 -10.55 -5.92
N ILE A 255 29.13 -10.56 -6.94
CA ILE A 255 29.25 -9.48 -7.94
C ILE A 255 27.90 -9.16 -8.60
N ASP A 256 27.07 -10.18 -8.83
CA ASP A 256 25.72 -10.02 -9.40
C ASP A 256 24.77 -9.23 -8.49
N SER A 257 24.90 -9.38 -7.16
CA SER A 257 24.12 -8.62 -6.17
C SER A 257 24.55 -7.15 -6.14
N LEU A 258 25.83 -6.86 -6.37
CA LEU A 258 26.33 -5.49 -6.47
C LEU A 258 25.88 -4.83 -7.77
N MET A 259 25.89 -5.55 -8.88
CA MET A 259 25.45 -5.05 -10.18
C MET A 259 23.96 -4.69 -10.17
N ALA A 260 23.12 -5.60 -9.65
CA ALA A 260 21.69 -5.32 -9.51
C ALA A 260 21.43 -4.08 -8.64
N ARG A 261 22.16 -3.91 -7.53
CA ARG A 261 22.04 -2.71 -6.68
C ARG A 261 22.47 -1.42 -7.38
N MET A 262 23.45 -1.48 -8.27
CA MET A 262 23.85 -0.33 -9.08
C MET A 262 22.79 0.04 -10.11
N ASP A 263 22.17 -0.94 -10.77
CA ASP A 263 21.09 -0.71 -11.73
C ASP A 263 19.86 -0.06 -11.06
N PHE A 264 19.50 -0.51 -9.84
CA PHE A 264 18.45 0.14 -9.05
C PHE A 264 18.82 1.58 -8.66
N ALA A 265 20.04 1.80 -8.17
CA ALA A 265 20.50 3.15 -7.81
C ALA A 265 20.53 4.10 -9.00
N GLN A 266 20.84 3.60 -10.20
CA GLN A 266 20.81 4.38 -11.43
C GLN A 266 19.39 4.76 -11.83
N ALA A 267 18.44 3.83 -11.77
CA ALA A 267 17.04 4.10 -12.09
C ALA A 267 16.42 5.13 -11.12
N ASP A 268 16.70 5.00 -9.81
CA ASP A 268 16.24 5.97 -8.81
C ASP A 268 16.85 7.37 -9.07
N MET A 269 18.12 7.43 -9.46
CA MET A 269 18.77 8.70 -9.79
C MET A 269 18.20 9.34 -11.06
N GLU A 270 17.82 8.54 -12.06
CA GLU A 270 17.16 9.03 -13.28
C GLU A 270 15.75 9.57 -12.99
N PHE A 271 15.00 8.89 -12.12
CA PHE A 271 13.69 9.35 -11.64
C PHE A 271 13.80 10.66 -10.85
N VAL A 272 14.73 10.73 -9.88
CA VAL A 272 14.95 11.98 -9.13
C VAL A 272 15.36 13.13 -10.05
N LYS A 273 16.15 12.86 -11.10
CA LYS A 273 16.50 13.87 -12.12
C LYS A 273 15.29 14.32 -12.94
N SER A 274 14.35 13.44 -13.27
CA SER A 274 13.13 13.85 -13.99
C SER A 274 12.25 14.73 -13.12
N GLU A 275 12.02 14.34 -11.87
CA GLU A 275 11.24 15.13 -10.91
C GLU A 275 11.86 16.52 -10.68
N LEU A 276 13.20 16.58 -10.55
CA LEU A 276 13.90 17.85 -10.35
C LEU A 276 13.86 18.76 -11.59
N ARG A 277 13.78 18.19 -12.80
CA ARG A 277 13.56 18.97 -14.03
C ARG A 277 12.15 19.54 -14.05
N GLN A 278 11.13 18.72 -13.78
CA GLN A 278 9.75 19.17 -13.71
C GLN A 278 9.57 20.27 -12.66
N PHE A 279 10.12 20.08 -11.45
CA PHE A 279 10.08 21.11 -10.40
C PHE A 279 10.73 22.42 -10.84
N ARG A 280 11.84 22.38 -11.59
CA ARG A 280 12.49 23.58 -12.13
C ARG A 280 11.61 24.29 -13.16
N GLU A 281 10.92 23.55 -14.01
CA GLU A 281 9.98 24.10 -14.99
C GLU A 281 8.78 24.76 -14.30
N GLU A 282 8.21 24.10 -13.30
CA GLU A 282 7.12 24.66 -12.49
C GLU A 282 7.55 25.95 -11.77
N GLN A 283 8.76 26.00 -11.21
CA GLN A 283 9.32 27.20 -10.61
C GLN A 283 9.53 28.34 -11.63
N ALA A 284 9.93 28.02 -12.86
CA ALA A 284 10.06 29.00 -13.92
C ALA A 284 8.69 29.59 -14.31
N ASN A 285 7.66 28.73 -14.43
CA ASN A 285 6.29 29.16 -14.73
C ASN A 285 5.71 30.04 -13.62
N ILE A 286 5.95 29.71 -12.35
CA ILE A 286 5.51 30.54 -11.21
C ILE A 286 6.20 31.91 -11.25
N ARG A 287 7.51 31.96 -11.49
CA ARG A 287 8.24 33.23 -11.61
C ARG A 287 7.73 34.09 -12.77
N GLN A 288 7.43 33.46 -13.90
CA GLN A 288 6.85 34.16 -15.05
C GLN A 288 5.46 34.71 -14.71
N GLY A 289 4.58 33.89 -14.11
CA GLY A 289 3.27 34.36 -13.66
C GLY A 289 3.35 35.52 -12.67
N GLN A 290 4.33 35.52 -11.76
CA GLN A 290 4.58 36.65 -10.86
C GLN A 290 5.08 37.90 -11.59
N ALA A 291 5.87 37.75 -12.65
CA ALA A 291 6.29 38.88 -13.49
C ALA A 291 5.10 39.47 -14.25
N ASP A 292 4.25 38.62 -14.83
CA ASP A 292 3.06 39.04 -15.58
C ASP A 292 2.05 39.77 -14.68
N ILE A 293 1.84 39.29 -13.44
CA ILE A 293 0.99 39.96 -12.46
C ILE A 293 1.54 41.35 -12.11
N ARG A 294 2.85 41.47 -11.86
CA ARG A 294 3.47 42.78 -11.56
C ARG A 294 3.37 43.74 -12.74
N GLN A 295 3.53 43.24 -13.97
CA GLN A 295 3.34 44.06 -15.16
C GLN A 295 1.89 44.52 -15.30
N GLY A 296 0.93 43.61 -15.15
CA GLY A 296 -0.50 43.97 -15.18
C GLY A 296 -0.88 44.99 -14.10
N GLN A 297 -0.30 44.89 -12.90
CA GLN A 297 -0.47 45.91 -11.86
C GLN A 297 0.09 47.27 -12.28
N ALA A 298 1.28 47.31 -12.90
CA ALA A 298 1.88 48.54 -13.40
C ALA A 298 1.03 49.17 -14.53
N ASP A 299 0.51 48.35 -15.45
CA ASP A 299 -0.33 48.81 -16.56
C ASP A 299 -1.65 49.40 -16.05
N ILE A 300 -2.27 48.78 -15.04
CA ILE A 300 -3.48 49.30 -14.39
C ILE A 300 -3.19 50.64 -13.71
N LEU A 301 -2.08 50.76 -12.97
CA LEU A 301 -1.69 52.01 -12.32
C LEU A 301 -1.45 53.12 -13.36
N GLN A 302 -0.78 52.81 -14.47
CA GLN A 302 -0.56 53.76 -15.56
C GLN A 302 -1.88 54.20 -16.22
N TYR A 303 -2.80 53.26 -16.46
CA TYR A 303 -4.12 53.57 -16.99
C TYR A 303 -4.89 54.52 -16.05
N LEU A 304 -4.91 54.23 -14.75
CA LEU A 304 -5.57 55.07 -13.76
C LEU A 304 -4.95 56.47 -13.68
N HIS A 305 -3.61 56.57 -13.79
CA HIS A 305 -2.92 57.86 -13.81
C HIS A 305 -3.28 58.69 -15.06
N ASN A 306 -3.37 58.05 -16.23
CA ASN A 306 -3.75 58.71 -17.48
C ASN A 306 -5.23 59.12 -17.51
N ALA A 307 -6.12 58.31 -16.94
CA ALA A 307 -7.56 58.56 -16.91
C ALA A 307 -7.96 59.65 -15.90
N PHE A 308 -7.18 59.82 -14.83
CA PHE A 308 -7.43 60.81 -13.78
C PHE A 308 -6.16 61.62 -13.49
N PRO A 309 -5.75 62.53 -14.40
CA PRO A 309 -4.57 63.36 -14.20
C PRO A 309 -4.74 64.21 -12.94
N GLN A 310 -3.83 64.04 -11.98
CA GLN A 310 -3.75 64.88 -10.80
C GLN A 310 -3.17 66.23 -11.25
N HIS A 311 -4.04 67.24 -11.33
CA HIS A 311 -3.82 68.67 -11.62
C HIS A 311 -4.05 69.13 -13.08
N PRO A 312 -4.82 70.23 -13.30
CA PRO A 312 -4.80 70.95 -14.57
C PRO A 312 -3.47 71.73 -14.71
N PRO A 313 -3.01 72.04 -15.93
CA PRO A 313 -1.74 72.72 -16.14
C PRO A 313 -1.75 74.10 -15.47
N PRO A 314 -0.62 74.55 -14.92
CA PRO A 314 -0.51 75.87 -14.30
C PRO A 314 -0.79 76.96 -15.35
N SER A 315 -1.63 77.93 -14.99
CA SER A 315 -1.86 79.17 -15.75
C SER A 315 -0.71 80.15 -15.59
#